data_AF-A0A965C5E3-F1
#
_entry.id   AF-A0A965C5E3-F1
#
_cell.length_a   1.000
_cell.length_b   1.000
_cell.length_c   1.000
_cell.angle_alpha   90.00
_cell.angle_beta   90.00
_cell.angle_gamma   90.00
#
_symmetry.space_group_name_H-M   'P 1'
#
loop_
_entity.id
_entity.type
_entity.pdbx_description
1 polymer ?
#
loop_
_entity_poly.entity_id
_entity_poly.type
_entity_poly.pdbx_seq_one_letter_code
_entity_poly.pdbx_strand_id
1 'polypeptide(L)'
;MPPMPHMKGSCTIWQKAVASAASKALPPRRRISAPTSAARGCGQTTMPLILAMGFPLRLALWQHEAAQRAMALDGVRNAGSMGGMTDTAETILLRHLLATPEAAIPESARDAARIFLLDGLAVGVAGMAHAARPGLLAAARGWGAGAEARLWGDGVSLPASQAAFMNAFQAHALEFDAIHEAAVVHAMTPTVSAALAEAERLSGLGQPVSGARFMAAVILGLDLACTIGAAARGPMRFFRPATAGMFGAYGAVARLRGFDLATASAGAGLLLGQIPGTMQAHTEGSMALPVQMGFAAMAGLRAADLAAAGA
;
A
#
# COMPACT_ATOMS: atom_id res chain seq x y z
N MET A 1 -39.29 8.35 2.88
CA MET A 1 -38.05 7.57 3.04
C MET A 1 -37.38 7.52 1.67
N PRO A 2 -36.20 8.13 1.45
CA PRO A 2 -35.56 8.09 0.13
C PRO A 2 -34.99 6.68 -0.12
N PRO A 3 -34.93 6.23 -1.38
CA PRO A 3 -34.43 4.89 -1.72
C PRO A 3 -32.92 4.78 -1.48
N MET A 4 -32.50 3.66 -0.90
CA MET A 4 -31.07 3.33 -0.72
C MET A 4 -30.36 3.16 -2.06
N PRO A 5 -29.13 3.69 -2.24
CA PRO A 5 -28.36 3.45 -3.45
C PRO A 5 -27.89 1.99 -3.50
N HIS A 6 -28.14 1.33 -4.63
CA HIS A 6 -27.61 0.01 -4.95
C HIS A 6 -26.07 0.04 -5.00
N MET A 7 -25.41 -0.58 -4.01
CA MET A 7 -24.00 -0.98 -4.13
C MET A 7 -23.90 -2.13 -5.14
N LYS A 8 -23.39 -1.85 -6.34
CA LYS A 8 -22.93 -2.90 -7.26
C LYS A 8 -21.46 -3.18 -6.94
N GLY A 9 -21.19 -4.37 -6.40
CA GLY A 9 -19.83 -4.88 -6.27
C GLY A 9 -19.12 -4.93 -7.63
N SER A 10 -17.86 -4.49 -7.65
CA SER A 10 -16.98 -4.34 -8.81
C SER A 10 -16.68 -5.66 -9.55
N CYS A 11 -16.87 -6.83 -8.92
CA CYS A 11 -16.61 -8.14 -9.54
C CYS A 11 -17.40 -8.40 -10.84
N THR A 12 -18.60 -7.84 -10.99
CA THR A 12 -19.49 -8.15 -12.13
C THR A 12 -19.07 -7.48 -13.45
N ILE A 13 -18.32 -6.37 -13.38
CA ILE A 13 -17.80 -5.67 -14.57
C ILE A 13 -16.52 -6.35 -15.05
N TRP A 14 -15.68 -6.81 -14.13
CA TRP A 14 -14.38 -7.44 -14.44
C TRP A 14 -14.49 -8.87 -14.99
N GLN A 15 -15.46 -9.67 -14.54
CA GLN A 15 -15.69 -11.00 -15.13
C GLN A 15 -16.03 -10.94 -16.64
N LYS A 16 -16.70 -9.86 -17.09
CA LYS A 16 -16.99 -9.65 -18.52
C LYS A 16 -15.79 -9.13 -19.31
N ALA A 17 -14.92 -8.34 -18.69
CA ALA A 17 -13.73 -7.79 -19.32
C ALA A 17 -12.64 -8.86 -19.55
N VAL A 18 -12.39 -9.72 -18.56
CA VAL A 18 -11.38 -10.81 -18.64
C VAL A 18 -11.76 -11.86 -19.68
N ALA A 19 -13.05 -12.25 -19.75
CA ALA A 19 -13.53 -13.19 -20.76
C ALA A 19 -13.43 -12.63 -22.20
N SER A 20 -13.63 -11.32 -22.37
CA SER A 20 -13.53 -10.64 -23.67
C SER A 20 -12.06 -10.44 -24.11
N ALA A 21 -11.16 -10.17 -23.16
CA ALA A 21 -9.73 -10.06 -23.41
C ALA A 21 -9.10 -11.41 -23.79
N ALA A 22 -9.45 -12.50 -23.09
CA ALA A 22 -8.96 -13.85 -23.39
C ALA A 22 -9.41 -14.36 -24.78
N SER A 23 -10.61 -14.00 -25.22
CA SER A 23 -11.14 -14.36 -26.54
C SER A 23 -10.45 -13.62 -27.70
N LYS A 24 -10.02 -12.37 -27.49
CA LYS A 24 -9.34 -11.55 -28.51
C LYS A 24 -7.87 -11.89 -28.69
N ALA A 25 -7.21 -12.45 -27.67
CA ALA A 25 -5.80 -12.81 -27.69
C ALA A 25 -5.47 -14.11 -28.45
N LEU A 26 -6.48 -14.91 -28.83
CA LEU A 26 -6.30 -16.17 -29.57
C LEU A 26 -6.41 -15.97 -31.11
N PRO A 27 -5.61 -16.70 -31.91
CA PRO A 27 -5.69 -16.66 -33.37
C PRO A 27 -7.08 -17.13 -33.85
N PRO A 28 -7.57 -16.64 -35.02
CA PRO A 28 -8.98 -16.76 -35.41
C PRO A 28 -9.56 -18.18 -35.36
N ARG A 29 -8.75 -19.20 -35.64
CA ARG A 29 -9.16 -20.61 -35.64
C ARG A 29 -9.27 -21.26 -34.25
N ARG A 30 -8.81 -20.60 -33.18
CA ARG A 30 -8.85 -21.10 -31.79
C ARG A 30 -9.84 -20.34 -30.88
N ARG A 31 -10.65 -19.45 -31.45
CA ARG A 31 -11.70 -18.74 -30.69
C ARG A 31 -12.84 -19.70 -30.39
N ILE A 32 -13.02 -20.05 -29.12
CA ILE A 32 -14.22 -20.75 -28.65
C ILE A 32 -15.25 -19.67 -28.31
N SER A 33 -16.50 -19.85 -28.77
CA SER A 33 -17.61 -18.98 -28.39
C SER A 33 -17.80 -19.00 -26.86
N ALA A 34 -18.04 -17.83 -26.27
CA ALA A 34 -18.28 -17.73 -24.83
C ALA A 34 -19.50 -18.59 -24.45
N PRO A 35 -19.43 -19.41 -23.39
CA PRO A 35 -20.56 -20.22 -22.96
C PRO A 35 -21.73 -19.30 -22.59
N THR A 36 -22.90 -19.55 -23.19
CA THR A 36 -24.13 -18.74 -23.03
C THR A 36 -24.83 -18.93 -21.69
N SER A 37 -24.26 -19.68 -20.75
CA SER A 37 -24.78 -19.80 -19.39
C SER A 37 -23.69 -19.48 -18.37
N ALA A 38 -23.69 -18.25 -17.86
CA ALA A 38 -22.95 -17.90 -16.67
C ALA A 38 -23.46 -18.75 -15.49
N ALA A 39 -22.55 -19.40 -14.76
CA ALA A 39 -22.85 -20.05 -13.50
C ALA A 39 -23.39 -19.00 -12.51
N ARG A 40 -24.68 -19.08 -12.22
CA ARG A 40 -25.27 -18.39 -11.06
C ARG A 40 -24.73 -19.08 -9.81
N GLY A 41 -23.89 -18.39 -9.04
CA GLY A 41 -23.52 -18.86 -7.70
C GLY A 41 -22.05 -18.68 -7.33
N CYS A 42 -21.60 -17.44 -7.14
CA CYS A 42 -20.40 -17.19 -6.32
C CYS A 42 -20.58 -15.96 -5.40
N GLY A 43 -21.77 -15.32 -5.41
CA GLY A 43 -22.06 -14.13 -4.60
C GLY A 43 -22.81 -14.38 -3.29
N GLN A 44 -23.15 -15.63 -2.94
CA GLN A 44 -24.01 -15.92 -1.79
C GLN A 44 -23.31 -16.52 -0.56
N THR A 45 -22.05 -16.95 -0.65
CA THR A 45 -21.37 -17.60 0.50
C THR A 45 -20.45 -16.68 1.30
N THR A 46 -20.07 -15.49 0.81
CA THR A 46 -19.22 -14.54 1.55
C THR A 46 -19.98 -13.36 2.17
N MET A 47 -21.21 -13.09 1.71
CA MET A 47 -22.05 -12.00 2.25
C MET A 47 -22.65 -12.24 3.65
N PRO A 48 -23.03 -13.47 4.08
CA PRO A 48 -23.69 -13.61 5.38
C PRO A 48 -22.73 -13.52 6.57
N LEU A 49 -21.40 -13.72 6.39
CA LEU A 49 -20.45 -13.65 7.50
C LEU A 49 -20.00 -12.22 7.85
N ILE A 50 -19.93 -11.31 6.87
CA ILE A 50 -19.50 -9.92 7.09
C ILE A 50 -20.59 -9.09 7.79
N LEU A 51 -21.87 -9.37 7.48
CA LEU A 51 -23.00 -8.73 8.16
C LEU A 51 -23.18 -9.20 9.61
N ALA A 52 -22.64 -10.36 9.98
CA ALA A 52 -22.68 -10.89 11.35
C ALA A 52 -21.63 -10.26 12.28
N MET A 53 -20.62 -9.54 11.74
CA MET A 53 -19.48 -9.00 12.50
C MET A 53 -19.60 -7.51 12.86
N GLY A 54 -20.81 -6.92 12.84
CA GLY A 54 -21.10 -5.66 13.54
C GLY A 54 -20.09 -4.52 13.33
N PHE A 55 -19.74 -4.22 12.07
CA PHE A 55 -18.82 -3.14 11.70
C PHE A 55 -19.36 -1.78 12.21
N PRO A 56 -18.77 -1.11 13.22
CA PRO A 56 -19.38 0.08 13.79
C PRO A 56 -19.07 1.33 12.95
N LEU A 57 -20.02 2.27 12.92
CA LEU A 57 -19.94 3.63 12.33
C LEU A 57 -18.67 4.45 12.70
N ARG A 58 -17.79 3.96 13.57
CA ARG A 58 -16.60 4.66 14.09
C ARG A 58 -15.41 4.68 13.14
N LEU A 59 -15.29 3.75 12.20
CA LEU A 59 -14.22 3.80 11.18
C LEU A 59 -14.43 4.98 10.21
N ALA A 60 -15.69 5.29 9.88
CA ALA A 60 -16.06 6.46 9.09
C ALA A 60 -15.74 7.78 9.82
N LEU A 61 -15.83 7.82 11.16
CA LEU A 61 -15.49 9.00 11.95
C LEU A 61 -13.97 9.27 11.97
N TRP A 62 -13.13 8.23 12.02
CA TRP A 62 -11.68 8.40 11.93
C TRP A 62 -11.24 8.87 10.53
N GLN A 63 -11.87 8.33 9.48
CA GLN A 63 -11.66 8.80 8.10
C GLN A 63 -12.14 10.25 7.89
N HIS A 64 -13.21 10.67 8.59
CA HIS A 64 -13.69 12.05 8.59
C HIS A 64 -12.72 12.99 9.32
N GLU A 65 -12.11 12.58 10.43
CA GLU A 65 -11.08 13.37 11.12
C GLU A 65 -9.79 13.52 10.29
N ALA A 66 -9.37 12.50 9.56
CA ALA A 66 -8.25 12.60 8.61
C ALA A 66 -8.56 13.58 7.47
N ALA A 67 -9.79 13.56 6.94
CA ALA A 67 -10.26 14.56 5.97
C ALA A 67 -10.32 15.97 6.56
N GLN A 68 -10.72 16.13 7.82
CA GLN A 68 -10.70 17.43 8.51
C GLN A 68 -9.27 17.94 8.78
N ARG A 69 -8.31 17.06 9.05
CA ARG A 69 -6.88 17.42 9.10
C ARG A 69 -6.37 17.88 7.74
N ALA A 70 -6.80 17.24 6.65
CA ALA A 70 -6.50 17.70 5.30
C ALA A 70 -7.11 19.08 4.98
N MET A 71 -8.29 19.39 5.53
CA MET A 71 -8.90 20.72 5.43
C MET A 71 -8.22 21.78 6.31
N ALA A 72 -7.65 21.38 7.46
CA ALA A 72 -6.84 22.28 8.29
C ALA A 72 -5.53 22.71 7.59
N LEU A 73 -5.00 21.88 6.68
CA LEU A 73 -3.85 22.23 5.83
C LEU A 73 -4.18 23.34 4.80
N ASP A 74 -5.45 23.48 4.37
CA ASP A 74 -5.88 24.62 3.54
C ASP A 74 -5.87 25.94 4.34
N GLY A 75 -6.03 25.89 5.68
CA GLY A 75 -6.01 27.06 6.57
C GLY A 75 -4.62 27.66 6.83
N VAL A 76 -3.55 26.87 6.65
CA VAL A 76 -2.15 27.32 6.82
C VAL A 76 -1.74 28.37 5.77
N ARG A 77 -2.46 28.46 4.65
CA ARG A 77 -2.19 29.44 3.58
C ARG A 77 -2.54 30.89 3.95
N ASN A 78 -3.28 31.14 5.02
CA ASN A 78 -3.78 32.48 5.37
C ASN A 78 -3.22 33.07 6.68
N ALA A 79 -2.29 32.41 7.36
CA ALA A 79 -1.68 32.95 8.58
C ALA A 79 -0.41 33.74 8.23
N GLY A 80 -0.51 35.06 8.36
CA GLY A 80 0.59 36.01 8.15
C GLY A 80 1.79 35.79 9.07
N SER A 81 2.95 36.26 8.61
CA SER A 81 4.28 36.07 9.17
C SER A 81 4.45 36.53 10.62
N MET A 82 4.95 35.63 11.48
CA MET A 82 5.60 35.93 12.76
C MET A 82 6.66 34.84 13.02
N GLY A 83 7.93 35.12 12.69
CA GLY A 83 9.19 34.65 13.30
C GLY A 83 9.44 33.20 13.78
N GLY A 84 8.51 32.26 13.68
CA GLY A 84 8.69 30.84 13.97
C GLY A 84 8.65 30.03 12.69
N MET A 85 9.44 28.95 12.61
CA MET A 85 9.44 28.02 11.47
C MET A 85 7.99 27.61 11.18
N THR A 86 7.43 28.09 10.07
CA THR A 86 6.03 27.85 9.73
C THR A 86 5.87 26.38 9.37
N ASP A 87 4.97 25.72 10.07
CA ASP A 87 4.60 24.33 9.85
C ASP A 87 4.11 24.13 8.40
N THR A 88 4.96 23.50 7.57
CA THR A 88 4.58 23.04 6.23
C THR A 88 3.70 21.80 6.32
N ALA A 89 2.91 21.51 5.28
CA ALA A 89 2.13 20.28 5.21
C ALA A 89 3.01 19.02 5.40
N GLU A 90 4.21 19.03 4.81
CA GLU A 90 5.21 17.99 5.01
C GLU A 90 5.58 17.81 6.49
N THR A 91 6.00 18.88 7.17
CA THR A 91 6.46 18.79 8.56
C THR A 91 5.33 18.43 9.53
N ILE A 92 4.09 18.82 9.26
CA ILE A 92 2.90 18.40 10.01
C ILE A 92 2.71 16.88 9.90
N LEU A 93 2.72 16.35 8.67
CA LEU A 93 2.52 14.92 8.41
C LEU A 93 3.66 14.08 8.99
N LEU A 94 4.91 14.52 8.82
CA LEU A 94 6.07 13.79 9.36
C LEU A 94 6.15 13.84 10.88
N ARG A 95 5.80 14.97 11.52
CA ARG A 95 5.68 14.99 12.98
C ARG A 95 4.56 14.08 13.48
N HIS A 96 3.42 14.04 12.80
CA HIS A 96 2.37 13.07 13.13
C HIS A 96 2.86 11.62 13.04
N LEU A 97 3.51 11.27 11.93
CA LEU A 97 4.11 9.96 11.70
C LEU A 97 5.11 9.58 12.78
N LEU A 98 6.04 10.47 13.14
CA LEU A 98 7.16 10.14 14.02
C LEU A 98 6.81 10.23 15.51
N ALA A 99 6.03 11.25 15.90
CA ALA A 99 5.83 11.58 17.31
C ALA A 99 4.57 10.99 17.94
N THR A 100 3.63 10.44 17.14
CA THR A 100 2.41 9.84 17.70
C THR A 100 2.76 8.66 18.60
N PRO A 101 2.42 8.68 19.91
CA PRO A 101 2.66 7.55 20.80
C PRO A 101 1.80 6.35 20.42
N GLU A 102 2.31 5.13 20.62
CA GLU A 102 1.56 3.90 20.31
C GLU A 102 0.21 3.84 21.04
N ALA A 103 0.19 4.29 22.30
CA ALA A 103 -1.02 4.35 23.13
C ALA A 103 -2.07 5.36 22.62
N ALA A 104 -1.66 6.36 21.85
CA ALA A 104 -2.57 7.35 21.26
C ALA A 104 -3.25 6.85 19.98
N ILE A 105 -2.79 5.74 19.39
CA ILE A 105 -3.47 5.13 18.25
C ILE A 105 -4.82 4.58 18.74
N PRO A 106 -5.94 4.80 18.03
CA PRO A 106 -7.23 4.24 18.43
C PRO A 106 -7.25 2.71 18.36
N GLU A 107 -7.95 2.05 19.30
CA GLU A 107 -8.05 0.58 19.27
C GLU A 107 -8.70 0.07 17.98
N SER A 108 -9.71 0.79 17.47
CA SER A 108 -10.34 0.46 16.20
C SER A 108 -9.37 0.47 15.01
N ALA A 109 -8.37 1.37 15.03
CA ALA A 109 -7.33 1.40 14.00
C ALA A 109 -6.37 0.21 14.14
N ARG A 110 -6.04 -0.18 15.38
CA ARG A 110 -5.24 -1.39 15.65
C ARG A 110 -5.94 -2.65 15.20
N ASP A 111 -7.23 -2.80 15.50
CA ASP A 111 -8.03 -3.95 15.09
C ASP A 111 -8.17 -4.05 13.58
N ALA A 112 -8.50 -2.94 12.90
CA ALA A 112 -8.56 -2.90 11.45
C ALA A 112 -7.21 -3.27 10.82
N ALA A 113 -6.11 -2.73 11.35
CA ALA A 113 -4.77 -3.02 10.84
C ALA A 113 -4.36 -4.49 11.04
N ARG A 114 -4.78 -5.15 12.13
CA ARG A 114 -4.55 -6.60 12.32
C ARG A 114 -5.26 -7.42 11.25
N ILE A 115 -6.51 -7.08 10.95
CA ILE A 115 -7.30 -7.74 9.91
C ILE A 115 -6.64 -7.54 8.54
N PHE A 116 -6.31 -6.30 8.19
CA PHE A 116 -5.70 -6.00 6.89
C PHE A 116 -4.27 -6.54 6.76
N LEU A 117 -3.52 -6.67 7.85
CA LEU A 117 -2.23 -7.34 7.85
C LEU A 117 -2.40 -8.83 7.51
N LEU A 118 -3.35 -9.51 8.15
CA LEU A 118 -3.64 -10.92 7.87
C LEU A 118 -4.09 -11.12 6.42
N ASP A 119 -5.00 -10.26 5.94
CA ASP A 119 -5.47 -10.24 4.57
C ASP A 119 -4.32 -10.05 3.56
N GLY A 120 -3.50 -8.99 3.74
CA GLY A 120 -2.38 -8.70 2.85
C GLY A 120 -1.33 -9.82 2.80
N LEU A 121 -1.04 -10.48 3.93
CA LEU A 121 -0.16 -11.64 3.96
C LEU A 121 -0.78 -12.84 3.23
N ALA A 122 -2.07 -13.11 3.43
CA ALA A 122 -2.76 -14.22 2.77
C ALA A 122 -2.83 -14.02 1.25
N VAL A 123 -3.19 -12.81 0.80
CA VAL A 123 -3.20 -12.44 -0.63
C VAL A 123 -1.79 -12.52 -1.21
N GLY A 124 -0.78 -12.07 -0.49
CA GLY A 124 0.61 -12.17 -0.94
C GLY A 124 1.11 -13.60 -1.09
N VAL A 125 0.76 -14.49 -0.15
CA VAL A 125 1.07 -15.92 -0.30
C VAL A 125 0.33 -16.52 -1.50
N ALA A 126 -0.94 -16.17 -1.74
CA ALA A 126 -1.67 -16.60 -2.93
C ALA A 126 -1.02 -16.08 -4.23
N GLY A 127 -0.52 -14.85 -4.23
CA GLY A 127 0.16 -14.22 -5.35
C GLY A 127 1.48 -14.89 -5.74
N MET A 128 2.02 -15.79 -4.92
CA MET A 128 3.18 -16.61 -5.29
C MET A 128 2.93 -17.45 -6.55
N ALA A 129 1.67 -17.81 -6.82
CA ALA A 129 1.29 -18.59 -7.99
C ALA A 129 1.34 -17.80 -9.30
N HIS A 130 1.60 -16.49 -9.26
CA HIS A 130 1.61 -15.65 -10.45
C HIS A 130 2.74 -16.03 -11.42
N ALA A 131 2.41 -16.24 -12.69
CA ALA A 131 3.33 -16.79 -13.70
C ALA A 131 4.61 -15.96 -13.92
N ALA A 132 4.56 -14.65 -13.65
CA ALA A 132 5.73 -13.75 -13.77
C ALA A 132 6.73 -13.86 -12.60
N ARG A 133 6.34 -14.48 -11.48
CA ARG A 133 7.17 -14.51 -10.25
C ARG A 133 8.56 -15.10 -10.47
N PRO A 134 8.77 -16.24 -11.17
CA PRO A 134 10.12 -16.80 -11.32
C PRO A 134 11.09 -15.86 -12.04
N GLY A 135 10.62 -15.19 -13.10
CA GLY A 135 11.41 -14.22 -13.84
C GLY A 135 11.75 -12.98 -13.02
N LEU A 136 10.78 -12.46 -12.25
CA LEU A 136 11.00 -11.34 -11.34
C LEU A 136 11.95 -11.69 -10.20
N LEU A 137 11.84 -12.90 -9.63
CA LEU A 137 12.75 -13.38 -8.60
C LEU A 137 14.19 -13.50 -9.14
N ALA A 138 14.36 -14.01 -10.36
CA ALA A 138 15.66 -14.08 -11.01
C ALA A 138 16.27 -12.69 -11.22
N ALA A 139 15.46 -11.72 -11.67
CA ALA A 139 15.89 -10.33 -11.80
C ALA A 139 16.27 -9.72 -10.45
N ALA A 140 15.43 -9.92 -9.42
CA ALA A 140 15.65 -9.39 -8.08
C ALA A 140 16.98 -9.87 -7.47
N ARG A 141 17.28 -11.17 -7.60
CA ARG A 141 18.57 -11.76 -7.19
C ARG A 141 19.78 -11.13 -7.89
N GLY A 142 19.58 -10.59 -9.10
CA GLY A 142 20.63 -9.90 -9.85
C GLY A 142 20.93 -8.48 -9.35
N TRP A 143 20.10 -7.88 -8.50
CA TRP A 143 20.27 -6.51 -8.02
C TRP A 143 21.20 -6.39 -6.80
N GLY A 144 21.71 -7.50 -6.27
CA GLY A 144 22.62 -7.53 -5.13
C GLY A 144 22.47 -8.80 -4.29
N ALA A 145 23.46 -9.08 -3.45
CA ALA A 145 23.50 -10.25 -2.58
C ALA A 145 23.18 -9.89 -1.12
N GLY A 146 22.58 -10.81 -0.39
CA GLY A 146 22.23 -10.66 1.02
C GLY A 146 21.02 -11.51 1.40
N ALA A 147 20.76 -11.66 2.69
CA ALA A 147 19.68 -12.47 3.24
C ALA A 147 19.05 -11.78 4.46
N GLU A 148 18.57 -10.55 4.26
CA GLU A 148 18.11 -9.66 5.31
C GLU A 148 16.62 -9.83 5.62
N ALA A 149 15.81 -10.22 4.62
CA ALA A 149 14.39 -10.44 4.78
C ALA A 149 13.85 -11.52 3.85
N ARG A 150 12.73 -12.14 4.25
CA ARG A 150 12.12 -13.30 3.61
C ARG A 150 11.00 -12.93 2.65
N LEU A 151 10.87 -13.73 1.60
CA LEU A 151 9.67 -13.77 0.76
C LEU A 151 8.56 -14.54 1.47
N TRP A 152 7.34 -14.03 1.36
CA TRP A 152 6.18 -14.67 1.96
C TRP A 152 5.89 -16.02 1.29
N GLY A 153 5.65 -17.03 2.12
CA GLY A 153 5.17 -18.36 1.75
C GLY A 153 6.21 -19.41 1.35
N ASP A 154 7.38 -19.05 0.82
CA ASP A 154 8.49 -20.01 0.60
C ASP A 154 9.79 -19.69 1.33
N GLY A 155 9.86 -18.55 2.02
CA GLY A 155 10.98 -18.23 2.92
C GLY A 155 12.31 -17.98 2.22
N VAL A 156 12.32 -17.80 0.89
CA VAL A 156 13.51 -17.34 0.16
C VAL A 156 13.95 -16.00 0.74
N SER A 157 15.22 -15.86 1.13
CA SER A 157 15.75 -14.60 1.65
C SER A 157 16.46 -13.78 0.57
N LEU A 158 16.33 -12.45 0.65
CA LEU A 158 16.99 -11.46 -0.19
C LEU A 158 17.44 -10.26 0.67
N PRO A 159 18.25 -9.32 0.14
CA PRO A 159 18.35 -7.98 0.71
C PRO A 159 16.97 -7.35 0.94
N ALA A 160 16.81 -6.57 2.00
CA ALA A 160 15.50 -6.15 2.49
C ALA A 160 14.69 -5.38 1.43
N SER A 161 15.35 -4.50 0.67
CA SER A 161 14.69 -3.73 -0.40
C SER A 161 14.18 -4.62 -1.55
N GLN A 162 14.86 -5.73 -1.83
CA GLN A 162 14.46 -6.70 -2.85
C GLN A 162 13.36 -7.64 -2.33
N ALA A 163 13.43 -8.04 -1.06
CA ALA A 163 12.37 -8.81 -0.41
C ALA A 163 11.06 -7.99 -0.36
N ALA A 164 11.13 -6.70 0.01
CA ALA A 164 10.00 -5.79 -0.01
C ALA A 164 9.40 -5.65 -1.42
N PHE A 165 10.23 -5.54 -2.46
CA PHE A 165 9.77 -5.52 -3.86
C PHE A 165 8.96 -6.77 -4.21
N MET A 166 9.51 -7.95 -3.94
CA MET A 166 8.88 -9.22 -4.28
C MET A 166 7.61 -9.44 -3.47
N ASN A 167 7.59 -9.10 -2.18
CA ASN A 167 6.41 -9.22 -1.33
C ASN A 167 5.28 -8.29 -1.78
N ALA A 168 5.58 -7.03 -2.12
CA ALA A 168 4.58 -6.11 -2.63
C ALA A 168 4.05 -6.50 -4.02
N PHE A 169 4.93 -7.00 -4.90
CA PHE A 169 4.50 -7.59 -6.17
C PHE A 169 3.52 -8.74 -5.94
N GLN A 170 3.87 -9.70 -5.08
CA GLN A 170 3.02 -10.87 -4.80
C GLN A 170 1.69 -10.45 -4.20
N ALA A 171 1.69 -9.53 -3.23
CA ALA A 171 0.49 -8.99 -2.59
C ALA A 171 -0.48 -8.31 -3.56
N HIS A 172 0.03 -7.68 -4.63
CA HIS A 172 -0.81 -7.03 -5.63
C HIS A 172 -1.04 -7.86 -6.89
N ALA A 173 -0.36 -9.01 -7.05
CA ALA A 173 -0.34 -9.77 -8.30
C ALA A 173 -1.72 -10.29 -8.74
N LEU A 174 -2.63 -10.48 -7.79
CA LEU A 174 -4.00 -10.94 -8.02
C LEU A 174 -5.04 -9.80 -7.94
N GLU A 175 -4.58 -8.57 -7.67
CA GLU A 175 -5.44 -7.38 -7.44
C GLU A 175 -6.53 -7.63 -6.40
N PHE A 176 -6.21 -8.41 -5.36
CA PHE A 176 -7.14 -8.80 -4.29
C PHE A 176 -6.82 -8.15 -2.95
N ASP A 177 -5.79 -7.30 -2.90
CA ASP A 177 -5.37 -6.57 -1.71
C ASP A 177 -6.31 -5.41 -1.38
N ALA A 178 -6.37 -5.06 -0.10
CA ALA A 178 -7.23 -4.00 0.40
C ALA A 178 -6.94 -2.62 -0.21
N ILE A 179 -8.02 -1.90 -0.55
CA ILE A 179 -7.99 -0.53 -1.07
C ILE A 179 -8.64 0.45 -0.09
N HIS A 180 -8.02 1.61 0.12
CA HIS A 180 -8.67 2.76 0.74
C HIS A 180 -9.44 3.54 -0.33
N GLU A 181 -10.74 3.25 -0.48
CA GLU A 181 -11.56 3.74 -1.60
C GLU A 181 -11.54 5.27 -1.77
N ALA A 182 -11.72 6.03 -0.69
CA ALA A 182 -11.76 7.50 -0.76
C ALA A 182 -10.42 8.11 -1.22
N ALA A 183 -9.31 7.44 -0.89
CA ALA A 183 -7.98 7.85 -1.32
C ALA A 183 -7.59 7.19 -2.65
N VAL A 184 -8.30 6.16 -3.11
CA VAL A 184 -7.92 5.31 -4.24
C VAL A 184 -6.47 4.84 -4.11
N VAL A 185 -6.10 4.31 -2.96
CA VAL A 185 -4.74 3.83 -2.64
C VAL A 185 -4.80 2.43 -2.04
N HIS A 186 -4.01 1.50 -2.59
CA HIS A 186 -3.72 0.20 -1.96
C HIS A 186 -2.56 0.36 -0.98
N ALA A 187 -2.81 1.03 0.15
CA ALA A 187 -1.74 1.53 1.04
C ALA A 187 -1.07 0.39 1.83
N MET A 188 -1.81 -0.67 2.15
CA MET A 188 -1.32 -1.83 2.92
C MET A 188 -0.15 -2.50 2.22
N THR A 189 -0.28 -2.75 0.92
CA THR A 189 0.64 -3.55 0.14
C THR A 189 2.09 -3.07 0.19
N PRO A 190 2.43 -1.83 -0.20
CA PRO A 190 3.80 -1.37 -0.15
C PRO A 190 4.26 -1.11 1.30
N THR A 191 3.35 -0.65 2.17
CA THR A 191 3.66 -0.33 3.57
C THR A 191 4.07 -1.56 4.38
N VAL A 192 3.26 -2.62 4.36
CA VAL A 192 3.55 -3.86 5.10
C VAL A 192 4.76 -4.57 4.51
N SER A 193 4.89 -4.61 3.19
CA SER A 193 6.03 -5.26 2.53
C SER A 193 7.34 -4.60 2.93
N ALA A 194 7.37 -3.27 3.00
CA ALA A 194 8.54 -2.53 3.43
C ALA A 194 8.81 -2.66 4.93
N ALA A 195 7.78 -2.44 5.76
CA ALA A 195 7.90 -2.48 7.21
C ALA A 195 8.34 -3.85 7.73
N LEU A 196 7.82 -4.94 7.15
CA LEU A 196 8.17 -6.29 7.58
C LEU A 196 9.58 -6.67 7.15
N ALA A 197 9.98 -6.32 5.93
CA ALA A 197 11.36 -6.52 5.48
C ALA A 197 12.36 -5.73 6.36
N GLU A 198 12.02 -4.51 6.73
CA GLU A 198 12.83 -3.71 7.64
C GLU A 198 12.88 -4.29 9.05
N ALA A 199 11.76 -4.78 9.58
CA ALA A 199 11.71 -5.41 10.90
C ALA A 199 12.57 -6.69 10.95
N GLU A 200 12.55 -7.51 9.89
CA GLU A 200 13.44 -8.67 9.77
C GLU A 200 14.92 -8.26 9.70
N ARG A 201 15.24 -7.23 8.91
CA ARG A 201 16.60 -6.68 8.80
C ARG A 201 17.11 -6.18 10.15
N LEU A 202 16.31 -5.40 10.87
CA LEU A 202 16.65 -4.89 12.21
C LEU A 202 16.81 -6.03 13.22
N SER A 203 15.94 -7.05 13.17
CA SER A 203 16.08 -8.25 13.99
C SER A 203 17.40 -8.98 13.72
N GLY A 204 17.81 -9.11 12.45
CA GLY A 204 19.10 -9.70 12.07
C GLY A 204 20.31 -8.90 12.58
N LEU A 205 20.14 -7.60 12.81
CA LEU A 205 21.14 -6.71 13.40
C LEU A 205 21.09 -6.67 14.94
N GLY A 206 20.30 -7.53 15.59
CA GLY A 206 20.16 -7.57 17.05
C GLY A 206 19.26 -6.47 17.62
N GLN A 207 18.43 -5.85 16.79
CA GLN A 207 17.49 -4.78 17.15
C GLN A 207 16.04 -5.22 16.88
N PRO A 208 15.50 -6.23 17.59
CA PRO A 208 14.18 -6.77 17.31
C PRO A 208 13.07 -5.71 17.51
N VAL A 209 12.09 -5.72 16.60
CA VAL A 209 10.93 -4.84 16.64
C VAL A 209 9.77 -5.54 17.35
N SER A 210 9.19 -4.92 18.37
CA SER A 210 7.99 -5.45 19.03
C SER A 210 6.76 -5.35 18.12
N GLY A 211 5.77 -6.25 18.30
CA GLY A 211 4.53 -6.19 17.53
C GLY A 211 3.81 -4.83 17.67
N ALA A 212 3.87 -4.19 18.84
CA ALA A 212 3.26 -2.87 19.05
C ALA A 212 3.98 -1.77 18.24
N ARG A 213 5.32 -1.75 18.24
CA ARG A 213 6.12 -0.84 17.41
C ARG A 213 5.86 -1.06 15.93
N PHE A 214 5.82 -2.31 15.50
CA PHE A 214 5.54 -2.69 14.12
C PHE A 214 4.15 -2.21 13.68
N MET A 215 3.10 -2.51 14.46
CA MET A 215 1.74 -2.10 14.14
C MET A 215 1.59 -0.58 14.12
N ALA A 216 2.24 0.14 15.03
CA ALA A 216 2.23 1.59 15.02
C ALA A 216 2.89 2.16 13.75
N ALA A 217 4.02 1.59 13.31
CA ALA A 217 4.68 1.96 12.07
C ALA A 217 3.82 1.72 10.84
N VAL A 218 3.18 0.55 10.75
CA VAL A 218 2.24 0.26 9.66
C VAL A 218 1.09 1.26 9.68
N ILE A 219 0.37 1.41 10.79
CA ILE A 219 -0.82 2.28 10.88
C ILE A 219 -0.51 3.74 10.49
N LEU A 220 0.59 4.30 11.01
CA LEU A 220 0.94 5.69 10.70
C LEU A 220 1.50 5.85 9.28
N GLY A 221 2.15 4.82 8.73
CA GLY A 221 2.50 4.78 7.31
C GLY A 221 1.26 4.76 6.40
N LEU A 222 0.24 3.97 6.75
CA LEU A 222 -1.04 3.97 6.03
C LEU A 222 -1.71 5.33 6.07
N ASP A 223 -1.76 5.95 7.25
CA ASP A 223 -2.36 7.28 7.42
C ASP A 223 -1.66 8.32 6.53
N LEU A 224 -0.33 8.29 6.46
CA LEU A 224 0.45 9.13 5.57
C LEU A 224 0.10 8.90 4.09
N ALA A 225 0.15 7.64 3.63
CA ALA A 225 -0.15 7.30 2.24
C ALA A 225 -1.60 7.66 1.84
N CYS A 226 -2.56 7.34 2.71
CA CYS A 226 -3.98 7.66 2.49
C CYS A 226 -4.23 9.16 2.51
N THR A 227 -3.56 9.92 3.37
CA THR A 227 -3.66 11.38 3.43
C THR A 227 -3.11 12.04 2.16
N ILE A 228 -1.91 11.65 1.73
CA ILE A 228 -1.32 12.10 0.45
C ILE A 228 -2.22 11.72 -0.72
N GLY A 229 -2.73 10.49 -0.69
CA GLY A 229 -3.74 10.00 -1.61
C GLY A 229 -4.91 10.97 -1.65
N ALA A 230 -5.69 11.08 -0.59
CA ALA A 230 -6.90 11.90 -0.49
C ALA A 230 -6.70 13.38 -0.86
N ALA A 231 -5.50 13.93 -0.65
CA ALA A 231 -5.16 15.30 -1.05
C ALA A 231 -5.08 15.50 -2.58
N ALA A 232 -4.87 14.43 -3.37
CA ALA A 232 -4.79 14.50 -4.83
C ALA A 232 -6.18 14.75 -5.45
N ARG A 233 -6.38 15.95 -6.01
CA ARG A 233 -7.64 16.37 -6.66
C ARG A 233 -7.60 16.32 -8.20
N GLY A 234 -6.43 16.08 -8.78
CA GLY A 234 -6.25 16.03 -10.25
C GLY A 234 -6.78 14.73 -10.87
N PRO A 235 -6.93 14.69 -12.21
CA PRO A 235 -7.30 13.46 -12.91
C PRO A 235 -6.24 12.37 -12.67
N MET A 236 -6.68 11.12 -12.65
CA MET A 236 -5.80 9.96 -12.42
C MET A 236 -4.89 9.74 -13.63
N ARG A 237 -3.71 10.35 -13.59
CA ARG A 237 -2.62 10.16 -14.58
C ARG A 237 -1.54 9.22 -14.07
N PHE A 238 -1.43 9.14 -12.75
CA PHE A 238 -0.53 8.25 -12.04
C PHE A 238 -1.31 7.31 -11.14
N PHE A 239 -0.78 6.10 -11.02
CA PHE A 239 -1.24 5.05 -10.15
C PHE A 239 -0.94 5.41 -8.69
N ARG A 240 -1.93 6.04 -8.03
CA ARG A 240 -1.86 6.49 -6.63
C ARG A 240 -1.35 5.41 -5.65
N PRO A 241 -1.71 4.13 -5.79
CA PRO A 241 -1.09 3.06 -5.00
C PRO A 241 0.45 3.00 -5.09
N ALA A 242 1.04 3.24 -6.25
CA ALA A 242 2.50 3.28 -6.38
C ALA A 242 3.09 4.65 -5.98
N THR A 243 2.38 5.76 -6.22
CA THR A 243 2.91 7.10 -5.92
C THR A 243 2.70 7.54 -4.47
N ALA A 244 1.48 7.45 -3.95
CA ALA A 244 1.18 7.77 -2.55
C ALA A 244 1.58 6.61 -1.62
N GLY A 245 1.41 5.35 -2.07
CA GLY A 245 1.75 4.18 -1.25
C GLY A 245 3.23 4.04 -0.92
N MET A 246 4.14 4.55 -1.77
CA MET A 246 5.57 4.55 -1.44
C MET A 246 5.90 5.43 -0.22
N PHE A 247 5.13 6.51 0.02
CA PHE A 247 5.29 7.31 1.24
C PHE A 247 4.85 6.56 2.49
N GLY A 248 3.87 5.64 2.38
CA GLY A 248 3.52 4.76 3.48
C GLY A 248 4.62 3.75 3.80
N ALA A 249 5.21 3.15 2.75
CA ALA A 249 6.40 2.29 2.87
C ALA A 249 7.57 3.02 3.54
N TYR A 250 7.93 4.20 3.03
CA TYR A 250 8.97 5.03 3.62
C TYR A 250 8.66 5.42 5.06
N GLY A 251 7.44 5.91 5.31
CA GLY A 251 7.06 6.39 6.62
C GLY A 251 7.12 5.32 7.70
N ALA A 252 6.67 4.10 7.38
CA ALA A 252 6.78 2.97 8.28
C ALA A 252 8.25 2.63 8.58
N VAL A 253 9.12 2.59 7.57
CA VAL A 253 10.56 2.34 7.74
C VAL A 253 11.25 3.44 8.57
N ALA A 254 10.99 4.71 8.25
CA ALA A 254 11.54 5.85 8.98
C ALA A 254 11.15 5.82 10.46
N ARG A 255 9.90 5.46 10.76
CA ARG A 255 9.44 5.29 12.14
C ARG A 255 10.10 4.09 12.84
N LEU A 256 10.24 2.95 12.16
CA LEU A 256 10.92 1.78 12.74
C LEU A 256 12.38 2.09 13.10
N ARG A 257 13.07 2.85 12.25
CA ARG A 257 14.45 3.31 12.46
C ARG A 257 14.59 4.46 13.46
N GLY A 258 13.47 5.08 13.88
CA GLY A 258 13.48 6.17 14.84
C GLY A 258 14.12 7.45 14.30
N PHE A 259 13.89 7.78 13.03
CA PHE A 259 14.40 9.01 12.44
C PHE A 259 13.88 10.26 13.15
N ASP A 260 14.71 11.28 13.22
CA ASP A 260 14.28 12.62 13.57
C ASP A 260 13.56 13.29 12.37
N LEU A 261 12.98 14.46 12.61
CA LEU A 261 12.24 15.19 11.57
C LEU A 261 13.12 15.57 10.38
N ALA A 262 14.38 15.92 10.60
CA ALA A 262 15.27 16.39 9.53
C ALA A 262 15.66 15.22 8.61
N THR A 263 16.07 14.08 9.17
CA THR A 263 16.34 12.86 8.41
C THR A 263 15.09 12.37 7.69
N ALA A 264 13.93 12.41 8.36
CA ALA A 264 12.67 11.99 7.75
C ALA A 264 12.26 12.89 6.55
N SER A 265 12.46 14.20 6.66
CA SER A 265 12.22 15.15 5.57
C SER A 265 13.17 14.93 4.40
N ALA A 266 14.47 14.76 4.64
CA ALA A 266 15.45 14.49 3.59
C ALA A 266 15.08 13.22 2.79
N GLY A 267 14.77 12.12 3.48
CA GLY A 267 14.36 10.89 2.81
C GLY A 267 13.02 11.00 2.08
N ALA A 268 12.05 11.77 2.58
CA ALA A 268 10.81 12.04 1.86
C ALA A 268 11.07 12.81 0.55
N GLY A 269 12.01 13.76 0.55
CA GLY A 269 12.47 14.46 -0.64
C GLY A 269 13.16 13.53 -1.66
N LEU A 270 14.06 12.66 -1.19
CA LEU A 270 14.72 11.65 -2.04
C LEU A 270 13.71 10.64 -2.63
N LEU A 271 12.69 10.29 -1.86
CA LEU A 271 11.60 9.42 -2.32
C LEU A 271 10.75 10.10 -3.39
N LEU A 272 10.45 11.40 -3.23
CA LEU A 272 9.70 12.18 -4.21
C LEU A 272 10.38 12.17 -5.59
N GLY A 273 11.71 12.23 -5.63
CA GLY A 273 12.50 12.13 -6.86
C GLY A 273 12.43 10.77 -7.57
N GLN A 274 11.89 9.74 -6.91
CA GLN A 274 11.79 8.38 -7.43
C GLN A 274 10.38 8.00 -7.90
N ILE A 275 9.38 8.89 -7.80
CA ILE A 275 7.97 8.57 -8.09
C ILE A 275 7.82 7.94 -9.50
N PRO A 276 7.47 6.63 -9.58
CA PRO A 276 7.11 5.97 -10.83
C PRO A 276 5.58 6.01 -10.97
N GLY A 277 4.96 5.06 -11.68
CA GLY A 277 3.52 4.84 -11.51
C GLY A 277 2.63 5.42 -12.60
N THR A 278 2.94 5.30 -13.89
CA THR A 278 1.98 5.78 -14.92
C THR A 278 0.73 4.89 -14.96
N MET A 279 -0.38 5.43 -15.45
CA MET A 279 -1.60 4.62 -15.64
C MET A 279 -1.51 3.65 -16.84
N GLN A 280 -0.40 3.61 -17.58
CA GLN A 280 -0.28 2.80 -18.80
C GLN A 280 -0.53 1.31 -18.52
N ALA A 281 0.01 0.79 -17.42
CA ALA A 281 -0.17 -0.62 -17.05
C ALA A 281 -1.65 -0.98 -16.79
N HIS A 282 -2.48 -0.04 -16.31
CA HIS A 282 -3.91 -0.26 -16.13
C HIS A 282 -4.63 -0.33 -17.48
N THR A 283 -4.28 0.58 -18.38
CA THR A 283 -4.87 0.64 -19.72
C THR A 283 -4.60 -0.65 -20.50
N GLU A 284 -3.41 -1.23 -20.32
CA GLU A 284 -2.97 -2.45 -21.00
C GLU A 284 -3.36 -3.74 -20.26
N GLY A 285 -3.73 -3.66 -18.98
CA GLY A 285 -3.90 -4.84 -18.12
C GLY A 285 -2.62 -5.67 -18.01
N SER A 286 -1.47 -4.99 -17.87
CA SER A 286 -0.16 -5.63 -17.94
C SER A 286 0.43 -5.95 -16.57
N MET A 287 1.37 -6.91 -16.52
CA MET A 287 2.08 -7.26 -15.28
C MET A 287 2.93 -6.12 -14.71
N ALA A 288 3.10 -5.01 -15.45
CA ALA A 288 3.73 -3.82 -14.93
C ALA A 288 2.93 -3.22 -13.76
N LEU A 289 1.64 -3.51 -13.64
CA LEU A 289 0.79 -3.01 -12.57
C LEU A 289 1.27 -3.44 -11.17
N PRO A 290 1.32 -4.74 -10.83
CA PRO A 290 1.87 -5.20 -9.54
C PRO A 290 3.38 -4.95 -9.40
N VAL A 291 4.13 -4.85 -10.50
CA VAL A 291 5.55 -4.46 -10.45
C VAL A 291 5.73 -3.03 -9.93
N GLN A 292 4.82 -2.11 -10.24
CA GLN A 292 4.85 -0.74 -9.69
C GLN A 292 4.67 -0.73 -8.16
N MET A 293 3.92 -1.68 -7.60
CA MET A 293 3.80 -1.86 -6.14
C MET A 293 5.11 -2.37 -5.52
N GLY A 294 5.78 -3.29 -6.21
CA GLY A 294 7.13 -3.71 -5.86
C GLY A 294 8.11 -2.54 -5.80
N PHE A 295 8.13 -1.69 -6.83
CA PHE A 295 8.98 -0.50 -6.85
C PHE A 295 8.64 0.49 -5.74
N ALA A 296 7.35 0.69 -5.43
CA ALA A 296 6.93 1.57 -4.34
C ALA A 296 7.47 1.10 -2.97
N ALA A 297 7.38 -0.19 -2.67
CA ALA A 297 7.92 -0.76 -1.43
C ALA A 297 9.45 -0.65 -1.37
N MET A 298 10.13 -0.98 -2.47
CA MET A 298 11.59 -0.90 -2.58
C MET A 298 12.10 0.53 -2.39
N ALA A 299 11.48 1.50 -3.05
CA ALA A 299 11.86 2.90 -3.00
C ALA A 299 11.75 3.45 -1.58
N GLY A 300 10.74 3.02 -0.81
CA GLY A 300 10.59 3.39 0.60
C GLY A 300 11.80 3.01 1.46
N LEU A 301 12.29 1.77 1.35
CA LEU A 301 13.51 1.36 2.08
C LEU A 301 14.74 2.13 1.60
N ARG A 302 14.94 2.21 0.29
CA ARG A 302 16.13 2.85 -0.29
C ARG A 302 16.20 4.34 0.05
N ALA A 303 15.07 5.05 0.05
CA ALA A 303 15.03 6.44 0.48
C ALA A 303 15.42 6.58 1.96
N ALA A 304 14.99 5.64 2.82
CA ALA A 304 15.42 5.63 4.22
C ALA A 304 16.91 5.27 4.38
N ASP A 305 17.46 4.38 3.55
CA ASP A 305 18.88 4.06 3.53
C ASP A 305 19.71 5.30 3.15
N LEU A 306 19.31 6.02 2.10
CA LEU A 306 19.98 7.24 1.65
C LEU A 306 19.90 8.35 2.69
N ALA A 307 18.73 8.56 3.30
CA ALA A 307 18.55 9.56 4.36
C ALA A 307 19.43 9.25 5.59
N ALA A 308 19.49 7.98 6.01
CA ALA A 308 20.38 7.56 7.10
C ALA A 308 21.86 7.76 6.78
N ALA A 309 22.24 7.77 5.50
CA ALA A 309 23.59 8.06 5.03
C ALA A 309 23.90 9.57 4.91
N GLY A 310 22.91 10.46 5.14
CA GLY A 310 23.07 11.91 5.09
C GLY A 310 22.99 12.53 3.70
N ALA A 311 22.34 11.83 2.74
CA ALA A 311 22.06 12.36 1.40
C ALA A 311 20.95 13.42 1.38
#